data_AF-A0AAQ1P5I6-F1
#
_entry.id   AF-A0AAQ1P5I6-F1
#
_cell.length_a   1.000
_cell.length_b   1.000
_cell.length_c   1.000
_cell.angle_alpha   90.00
_cell.angle_beta   90.00
_cell.angle_gamma   90.00
#
_symmetry.space_group_name_H-M   'P 1'
#
loop_
_entity.id
_entity.type
_entity.pdbx_description
1 polymer ?
#
loop_
_entity_poly.entity_id
_entity_poly.type
_entity_poly.pdbx_seq_one_letter_code
_entity_poly.pdbx_strand_id
1 'polypeptide(L)'
;MNTDPRDLFISLNPLGLDERELKKDSSGFADERTHSDYLVFLAGYKAGAVDAEKSGCRRQRPINAEGYKPEISPLIFDVHCTDAAHCRSLGKAEGDTPDNNIPREQLRADTATAKADHDANAQNAIDLRNQLDERDGLLRDCFTAMLKGGYSKPLRERIKAALSASAKREARHD
;
A
#
# COMPACT_ATOMS: atom_id res chain seq x y z
N MET A 1 9.71 -5.83 28.74
CA MET A 1 8.66 -4.81 28.98
C MET A 1 7.87 -4.69 27.69
N ASN A 2 6.58 -5.06 27.66
CA ASN A 2 5.73 -4.91 26.48
C ASN A 2 4.92 -3.63 26.66
N THR A 3 5.47 -2.50 26.18
CA THR A 3 4.78 -1.20 26.27
C THR A 3 3.65 -1.17 25.24
N ASP A 4 2.43 -0.81 25.66
CA ASP A 4 1.31 -0.60 24.71
C ASP A 4 1.71 0.54 23.75
N PRO A 5 1.74 0.30 22.43
CA PRO A 5 2.05 1.34 21.45
C PRO A 5 1.13 2.58 21.58
N ARG A 6 -0.08 2.42 22.10
CA ARG A 6 -0.98 3.56 22.37
C ARG A 6 -0.50 4.46 23.49
N ASP A 7 0.03 3.88 24.56
CA ASP A 7 0.63 4.67 25.65
C ASP A 7 1.86 5.43 25.17
N LEU A 8 2.63 4.80 24.27
CA LEU A 8 3.77 5.47 23.66
C LEU A 8 3.34 6.61 22.74
N PHE A 9 2.30 6.42 21.93
CA PHE A 9 1.76 7.47 21.07
C PHE A 9 1.27 8.69 21.87
N ILE A 10 0.58 8.44 22.99
CA ILE A 10 0.09 9.51 23.88
C ILE A 10 1.24 10.21 24.59
N SER A 11 2.20 9.46 25.13
CA SER A 11 3.33 10.06 25.87
C SER A 11 4.28 10.84 24.97
N LEU A 12 4.49 10.40 23.73
CA LEU A 12 5.28 11.14 22.75
C LEU A 12 4.53 12.34 22.19
N ASN A 13 3.20 12.26 22.11
CA ASN A 13 2.31 13.24 21.50
C ASN A 13 2.92 13.89 20.24
N PRO A 14 3.22 13.09 19.19
CA PRO A 14 3.98 13.56 18.03
C PRO A 14 3.27 14.68 17.25
N LEU A 15 1.97 14.88 17.50
CA LEU A 15 1.12 15.84 16.83
C LEU A 15 0.85 17.10 17.67
N GLY A 16 1.25 17.12 18.95
CA GLY A 16 0.99 18.23 19.86
C GLY A 16 -0.49 18.43 20.19
N LEU A 17 -1.27 17.35 20.16
CA LEU A 17 -2.72 17.35 20.42
C LEU A 17 -3.03 17.50 21.91
N ASP A 18 -4.24 17.95 22.21
CA ASP A 18 -4.70 18.06 23.59
C ASP A 18 -5.16 16.71 24.16
N GLU A 19 -5.40 16.65 25.48
CA GLU A 19 -5.85 15.42 26.15
C GLU A 19 -7.23 14.94 25.69
N ARG A 20 -8.05 15.83 25.10
CA ARG A 20 -9.41 15.51 24.64
C ARG A 20 -9.36 14.77 23.31
N GLU A 21 -8.45 15.17 22.44
CA GLU A 21 -8.15 14.56 21.15
C GLU A 21 -7.41 13.23 21.33
N LEU A 22 -6.56 13.11 22.34
CA LEU A 22 -5.83 11.87 22.68
C LEU A 22 -6.68 10.85 23.48
N LYS A 23 -8.00 11.04 23.53
CA LYS A 23 -8.89 10.13 24.25
C LYS A 23 -8.92 8.75 23.59
N LYS A 24 -8.56 7.73 24.36
CA LYS A 24 -8.64 6.33 23.91
C LYS A 24 -10.09 5.88 23.79
N ASP A 25 -10.32 5.07 22.77
CA ASP A 25 -11.54 4.28 22.61
C ASP A 25 -11.19 2.79 22.53
N SER A 26 -12.21 1.91 22.61
CA SER A 26 -12.08 0.46 22.54
C SER A 26 -11.31 -0.03 21.30
N SER A 27 -11.46 0.65 20.15
CA SER A 27 -10.78 0.35 18.88
C SER A 27 -9.44 1.09 18.69
N GLY A 28 -9.15 2.12 19.49
CA GLY A 28 -8.00 3.00 19.27
C GLY A 28 -8.14 4.36 19.94
N PHE A 29 -8.51 5.37 19.14
CA PHE A 29 -8.73 6.75 19.58
C PHE A 29 -10.15 7.18 19.21
N ALA A 30 -10.77 8.02 20.04
CA ALA A 30 -12.14 8.48 19.85
C ALA A 30 -12.28 9.43 18.65
N ASP A 31 -11.23 10.20 18.33
CA ASP A 31 -11.16 11.04 17.15
C ASP A 31 -10.59 10.26 15.94
N GLU A 32 -11.27 10.32 14.80
CA GLU A 32 -10.90 9.56 13.59
C GLU A 32 -9.58 10.03 12.97
N ARG A 33 -9.26 11.33 13.06
CA ARG A 33 -7.99 11.87 12.54
C ARG A 33 -6.83 11.35 13.38
N THR A 34 -6.95 11.47 14.70
CA THR A 34 -5.99 10.93 15.67
C THR A 34 -5.84 9.42 15.53
N HIS A 35 -6.93 8.68 15.27
CA HIS A 35 -6.88 7.25 15.02
C HIS A 35 -6.08 6.92 13.74
N SER A 36 -6.31 7.68 12.66
CA SER A 36 -5.58 7.50 11.40
C SER A 36 -4.09 7.73 11.57
N ASP A 37 -3.70 8.79 12.28
CA ASP A 37 -2.29 9.08 12.58
C ASP A 37 -1.66 8.01 13.49
N TYR A 38 -2.42 7.49 14.46
CA TYR A 38 -1.99 6.37 15.29
C TYR A 38 -1.70 5.12 14.45
N LEU A 39 -2.48 4.83 13.40
CA LEU A 39 -2.20 3.69 12.51
C LEU A 39 -0.88 3.86 11.76
N VAL A 40 -0.56 5.08 11.32
CA VAL A 40 0.74 5.40 10.68
C VAL A 40 1.88 5.21 11.68
N PHE A 41 1.73 5.74 12.90
CA PHE A 41 2.70 5.52 13.97
C PHE A 41 2.90 4.03 14.28
N LEU A 42 1.81 3.27 14.38
CA LEU A 42 1.84 1.85 14.70
C LEU A 42 2.56 1.04 13.62
N ALA A 43 2.37 1.39 12.34
CA ALA A 43 3.09 0.76 11.23
C ALA A 43 4.60 0.99 11.35
N GLY A 44 5.04 2.22 11.64
CA GLY A 44 6.45 2.54 11.87
C GLY A 44 7.03 1.86 13.11
N TYR A 45 6.27 1.85 14.21
CA TYR A 45 6.66 1.18 15.45
C TYR A 45 6.86 -0.33 15.24
N LYS A 46 5.95 -0.99 14.49
CA LYS A 46 6.09 -2.42 14.15
C LYS A 46 7.23 -2.69 13.19
N ALA A 47 7.46 -1.83 12.20
CA ALA A 47 8.60 -1.97 11.29
C ALA A 47 9.94 -1.90 12.05
N GLY A 48 10.07 -0.96 13.00
CA GLY A 48 11.26 -0.87 13.86
C GLY A 48 11.38 -2.00 14.88
N ALA A 49 10.27 -2.55 15.35
CA ALA A 49 10.27 -3.64 16.33
C ALA A 49 10.60 -5.02 15.72
N VAL A 50 10.20 -5.29 14.47
CA VAL A 50 10.48 -6.56 13.77
C VAL A 50 11.95 -6.65 13.32
N ASP A 51 12.60 -5.51 13.08
CA ASP A 51 13.99 -5.44 12.64
C ASP A 51 15.00 -5.32 13.81
N ALA A 52 14.55 -5.24 15.07
CA ALA A 52 15.43 -5.13 16.22
C ALA A 52 16.33 -6.36 16.44
N GLU A 53 16.01 -7.52 15.86
CA GLU A 53 16.88 -8.71 15.90
C GLU A 53 17.69 -8.95 14.62
N LYS A 54 17.47 -8.22 13.52
CA LYS A 54 18.18 -8.45 12.24
C LYS A 54 18.70 -7.22 11.51
N SER A 55 18.46 -6.01 11.99
CA SER A 55 19.03 -4.81 11.41
C SER A 55 20.23 -4.36 12.21
N GLY A 56 21.39 -4.96 11.90
CA GLY A 56 22.65 -4.29 12.13
C GLY A 56 22.54 -2.91 11.51
N CYS A 57 22.52 -1.87 12.35
CA CYS A 57 22.47 -0.50 11.93
C CYS A 57 23.44 -0.31 10.76
N ARG A 58 22.91 -0.12 9.54
CA ARG A 58 23.69 0.52 8.48
C ARG A 58 23.79 1.98 8.92
N ARG A 59 24.71 2.22 9.86
CA ARG A 59 25.07 3.55 10.34
C ARG A 59 25.33 4.39 9.11
N GLN A 60 24.43 5.31 8.82
CA GLN A 60 24.71 6.47 7.99
C GLN A 60 25.94 7.12 8.61
N ARG A 61 27.10 6.91 7.98
CA ARG A 61 28.29 7.67 8.32
C ARG A 61 27.98 9.13 7.97
N PRO A 62 28.37 10.10 8.81
CA PRO A 62 28.31 11.50 8.42
C PRO A 62 29.12 11.67 7.13
N ILE A 63 28.48 12.24 6.12
CA ILE A 63 29.09 12.59 4.84
C ILE A 63 30.05 13.74 5.15
N ASN A 64 31.33 13.42 5.31
CA ASN A 64 32.38 14.43 5.26
C ASN A 64 32.47 14.87 3.80
N ALA A 65 32.19 16.15 3.57
CA ALA A 65 32.30 16.80 2.27
C ALA A 65 33.78 16.98 1.93
N GLU A 66 34.35 16.04 1.18
CA GLU A 66 35.56 16.28 0.38
C GLU A 66 35.55 15.31 -0.82
N GLY A 67 35.78 15.88 -2.01
CA GLY A 67 35.39 15.33 -3.31
C GLY A 67 35.74 13.87 -3.54
N TYR A 68 34.70 13.05 -3.77
CA TYR A 68 34.85 11.66 -4.20
C TYR A 68 34.52 11.54 -5.69
N LYS A 69 35.54 11.19 -6.48
CA LYS A 69 35.44 10.84 -7.90
C LYS A 69 35.00 9.37 -7.97
N PRO A 70 33.84 9.02 -8.55
CA PRO A 70 33.42 7.63 -8.58
C PRO A 70 34.08 6.93 -9.78
N GLU A 71 35.10 6.11 -9.53
CA GLU A 71 35.46 5.06 -10.48
C GLU A 71 34.49 3.89 -10.29
N ILE A 72 33.72 3.64 -11.33
CA ILE A 72 32.70 2.60 -11.40
C ILE A 72 33.43 1.27 -11.63
N SER A 73 33.44 0.38 -10.64
CA SER A 73 33.75 -1.03 -10.84
C SER A 73 32.45 -1.82 -10.79
N PRO A 74 31.95 -2.36 -11.92
CA PRO A 74 30.77 -3.21 -11.92
C PRO A 74 31.19 -4.62 -11.50
N LEU A 75 31.12 -4.91 -10.20
CA LEU A 75 31.10 -6.31 -9.77
C LEU A 75 29.68 -6.83 -9.83
N ILE A 76 29.43 -7.47 -10.97
CA ILE A 76 28.43 -8.51 -11.18
C ILE A 76 28.40 -9.41 -9.93
N PHE A 77 27.24 -9.52 -9.30
CA PHE A 77 26.93 -10.67 -8.46
C PHE A 77 25.61 -11.25 -8.97
N ASP A 78 25.77 -12.13 -9.96
CA ASP A 78 24.87 -13.26 -10.15
C ASP A 78 24.88 -14.07 -8.84
N VAL A 79 23.73 -14.17 -8.19
CA VAL A 79 23.44 -15.29 -7.28
C VAL A 79 22.09 -15.85 -7.68
N HIS A 80 22.16 -16.88 -8.53
CA HIS A 80 21.12 -17.88 -8.64
C HIS A 80 20.95 -18.55 -7.27
N CYS A 81 19.79 -18.37 -6.63
CA CYS A 81 19.34 -19.25 -5.57
C CYS A 81 18.31 -20.23 -6.15
N THR A 82 18.80 -21.32 -6.71
CA THR A 82 18.04 -22.57 -6.78
C THR A 82 18.20 -23.28 -5.43
N ASP A 83 17.14 -23.37 -4.64
CA ASP A 83 16.90 -24.60 -3.87
C ASP A 83 15.42 -24.77 -3.53
N ALA A 84 14.96 -26.00 -3.69
CA ALA A 84 13.59 -26.44 -3.54
C ALA A 84 13.34 -26.88 -2.09
N ALA A 85 12.27 -26.39 -1.48
CA ALA A 85 11.77 -26.97 -0.22
C ALA A 85 10.24 -26.95 -0.17
N HIS A 86 9.67 -28.05 -0.65
CA HIS A 86 8.61 -28.82 0.00
C HIS A 86 7.33 -28.08 0.42
N CYS A 87 6.37 -27.98 -0.51
CA CYS A 87 4.97 -27.65 -0.22
C CYS A 87 4.38 -28.66 0.78
N ARG A 88 4.15 -28.24 2.03
CA ARG A 88 3.38 -29.02 2.99
C ARG A 88 1.89 -28.90 2.66
N SER A 89 1.32 -30.03 2.26
CA SER A 89 -0.12 -30.27 2.19
C SER A 89 -0.73 -30.17 3.58
N LEU A 90 -1.69 -29.25 3.77
CA LEU A 90 -2.55 -29.18 4.95
C LEU A 90 -3.99 -29.06 4.45
N GLY A 91 -4.63 -30.20 4.23
CA GLY A 91 -6.00 -30.29 3.73
C GLY A 91 -6.72 -31.53 4.24
N LYS A 92 -6.72 -31.75 5.56
CA LYS A 92 -7.64 -32.66 6.25
C LYS A 92 -7.92 -32.11 7.64
N ALA A 93 -9.00 -31.34 7.76
CA ALA A 93 -9.74 -31.20 9.00
C ALA A 93 -11.19 -31.59 8.67
N GLU A 94 -11.65 -32.65 9.34
CA GLU A 94 -12.98 -33.26 9.25
C GLU A 94 -13.76 -32.83 10.50
N GLY A 95 -15.08 -32.60 10.35
CA GLY A 95 -16.00 -32.09 11.39
C GLY A 95 -16.28 -30.59 11.21
N ASP A 96 -17.49 -30.07 11.06
CA ASP A 96 -18.81 -30.52 11.52
C ASP A 96 -19.92 -30.01 10.58
N THR A 97 -20.98 -30.79 10.42
CA THR A 97 -22.23 -30.44 9.73
C THR A 97 -22.98 -29.28 10.42
N PRO A 98 -23.34 -28.17 9.73
CA PRO A 98 -24.43 -27.33 10.16
C PRO A 98 -25.75 -27.87 9.59
N ASP A 99 -26.60 -28.43 10.46
CA ASP A 99 -28.01 -28.69 10.17
C ASP A 99 -28.73 -27.36 9.90
N ASN A 100 -28.91 -27.02 8.63
CA ASN A 100 -29.74 -25.89 8.22
C ASN A 100 -31.12 -26.41 7.81
N ASN A 101 -31.98 -26.65 8.80
CA ASN A 101 -33.42 -26.58 8.60
C ASN A 101 -33.83 -25.11 8.45
N ILE A 102 -33.77 -24.59 7.23
CA ILE A 102 -34.46 -23.34 6.86
C ILE A 102 -35.54 -23.70 5.83
N PRO A 103 -36.83 -23.40 6.09
CA PRO A 103 -37.92 -23.70 5.16
C PRO A 103 -37.70 -23.07 3.78
N ARG A 104 -37.87 -23.92 2.77
CA ARG A 104 -37.60 -23.73 1.35
C ARG A 104 -38.69 -22.92 0.64
N GLU A 105 -39.06 -21.74 1.16
CA GLU A 105 -40.14 -20.91 0.58
C GLU A 105 -39.80 -19.43 0.31
N GLN A 106 -38.54 -19.00 0.43
CA GLN A 106 -38.14 -17.64 0.02
C GLN A 106 -37.23 -17.58 -1.21
N LEU A 107 -37.22 -18.63 -2.02
CA LEU A 107 -36.43 -18.70 -3.26
C LEU A 107 -37.33 -18.63 -4.50
N ARG A 108 -38.03 -17.50 -4.71
CA ARG A 108 -38.72 -17.17 -5.97
C ARG A 108 -39.32 -15.75 -5.93
N ALA A 109 -38.47 -14.71 -5.91
CA ALA A 109 -38.92 -13.37 -6.30
C ALA A 109 -37.81 -12.43 -6.79
N ASP A 110 -36.54 -12.56 -6.35
CA ASP A 110 -35.58 -11.46 -6.55
C ASP A 110 -34.36 -11.79 -7.44
N THR A 111 -34.39 -12.89 -8.22
CA THR A 111 -33.30 -13.22 -9.15
C THR A 111 -33.64 -12.84 -10.59
N ALA A 112 -33.72 -11.54 -10.87
CA ALA A 112 -33.63 -11.04 -12.25
C ALA A 112 -32.89 -9.70 -12.38
N THR A 113 -32.55 -9.02 -11.29
CA THR A 113 -31.89 -7.70 -11.31
C THR A 113 -30.51 -7.64 -10.64
N ALA A 114 -30.03 -8.72 -10.00
CA ALA A 114 -28.74 -8.70 -9.29
C ALA A 114 -27.52 -9.21 -10.10
N LYS A 115 -27.67 -9.46 -11.41
CA LYS A 115 -26.59 -10.06 -12.23
C LYS A 115 -25.87 -9.08 -13.17
N ALA A 116 -26.38 -7.86 -13.34
CA ALA A 116 -25.75 -6.85 -14.20
C ALA A 116 -24.80 -5.91 -13.42
N ASP A 117 -25.03 -5.72 -12.12
CA ASP A 117 -24.29 -4.74 -11.31
C ASP A 117 -22.93 -5.26 -10.83
N HIS A 118 -22.74 -6.58 -10.75
CA HIS A 118 -21.49 -7.18 -10.29
C HIS A 118 -20.39 -7.18 -11.36
N ASP A 119 -20.77 -7.29 -12.63
CA ASP A 119 -19.85 -7.30 -13.79
C ASP A 119 -19.40 -5.87 -14.14
N ALA A 120 -20.29 -4.87 -14.00
CA ALA A 120 -19.95 -3.46 -14.22
C ALA A 120 -18.95 -2.93 -13.17
N ASN A 121 -19.10 -3.35 -11.91
CA ASN A 121 -18.16 -2.97 -10.84
C ASN A 121 -16.77 -3.61 -11.03
N ALA A 122 -16.72 -4.87 -11.50
CA ALA A 122 -15.46 -5.54 -11.81
C ALA A 122 -14.72 -4.89 -12.99
N GLN A 123 -15.44 -4.50 -14.05
CA GLN A 123 -14.85 -3.82 -15.19
C GLN A 123 -14.30 -2.43 -14.82
N ASN A 124 -15.04 -1.67 -14.00
CA ASN A 124 -14.58 -0.38 -13.48
C ASN A 124 -13.29 -0.51 -12.66
N ALA A 125 -13.17 -1.56 -11.85
CA ALA A 125 -11.97 -1.82 -11.05
C ALA A 125 -10.75 -2.17 -11.93
N ILE A 126 -10.95 -2.94 -13.00
CA ILE A 126 -9.90 -3.29 -13.97
C ILE A 126 -9.45 -2.03 -14.72
N ASP A 127 -10.40 -1.21 -15.18
CA ASP A 127 -10.11 0.02 -15.91
C ASP A 127 -9.36 1.03 -15.04
N LEU A 128 -9.75 1.16 -13.77
CA LEU A 128 -9.04 2.01 -12.81
C LEU A 128 -7.61 1.51 -12.57
N ARG A 129 -7.41 0.20 -12.47
CA ARG A 129 -6.09 -0.40 -12.27
C ARG A 129 -5.16 -0.15 -13.46
N ASN A 130 -5.67 -0.33 -14.68
CA ASN A 130 -4.93 -0.01 -15.90
C ASN A 130 -4.53 1.47 -15.97
N GLN A 131 -5.42 2.37 -15.52
CA GLN A 131 -5.10 3.81 -15.45
C GLN A 131 -4.00 4.12 -14.43
N LEU A 132 -4.00 3.45 -13.28
CA LEU A 132 -2.94 3.60 -12.28
C LEU A 132 -1.60 3.10 -12.83
N ASP A 133 -1.59 1.95 -13.50
CA ASP A 133 -0.38 1.39 -14.11
C ASP A 133 0.20 2.32 -15.19
N GLU A 134 -0.65 2.92 -16.01
CA GLU A 134 -0.26 3.91 -17.03
C GLU A 134 0.36 5.17 -16.38
N ARG A 135 -0.28 5.70 -15.32
CA ARG A 135 0.22 6.87 -14.58
C ARG A 135 1.56 6.58 -13.93
N ASP A 136 1.71 5.43 -13.30
CA ASP A 136 2.94 5.03 -12.64
C ASP A 136 4.07 4.81 -13.65
N GLY A 137 3.75 4.28 -14.83
CA GLY A 137 4.67 4.20 -15.97
C GLY A 137 5.16 5.59 -16.41
N LEU A 138 4.24 6.53 -16.58
CA LEU A 138 4.58 7.90 -16.96
C LEU A 138 5.44 8.61 -15.90
N LEU A 139 5.16 8.39 -14.62
CA LEU A 139 5.96 8.92 -13.52
C LEU A 139 7.39 8.39 -13.55
N ARG A 140 7.58 7.07 -13.75
CA ARG A 140 8.91 6.46 -13.91
C ARG A 140 9.69 7.07 -15.08
N ASP A 141 9.02 7.32 -16.20
CA ASP A 141 9.63 7.96 -17.36
C ASP A 141 10.04 9.41 -17.05
N CYS A 142 9.22 10.15 -16.29
CA CYS A 142 9.55 11.50 -15.83
C CYS A 142 10.77 11.52 -14.92
N PHE A 143 10.84 10.61 -13.93
CA PHE A 143 12.01 10.49 -13.06
C PHE A 143 13.27 10.14 -13.84
N THR A 144 13.15 9.19 -14.77
CA THR A 144 14.27 8.79 -15.63
C THR A 144 14.76 9.96 -16.49
N ALA A 145 13.84 10.75 -17.05
CA ALA A 145 14.17 11.92 -17.84
C ALA A 145 14.86 13.02 -17.01
N MET A 146 14.39 13.26 -15.78
CA MET A 146 15.06 14.20 -14.86
C MET A 146 16.50 13.78 -14.56
N LEU A 147 16.73 12.48 -14.31
CA LEU A 147 18.08 11.95 -14.09
C LEU A 147 18.96 12.02 -15.34
N LYS A 148 18.38 11.88 -16.53
CA LYS A 148 19.09 11.95 -17.83
C LYS A 148 19.29 13.37 -18.37
N GLY A 149 18.92 14.41 -17.61
CA GLY A 149 19.16 15.81 -17.99
C GLY A 149 18.05 16.47 -18.80
N GLY A 150 16.83 15.92 -18.80
CA GLY A 150 15.63 16.63 -19.26
C GLY A 150 14.59 15.78 -19.99
N TYR A 151 13.42 16.38 -20.18
CA TYR A 151 12.28 15.74 -20.83
C TYR A 151 12.42 15.72 -22.36
N SER A 152 12.45 14.51 -22.92
CA SER A 152 12.40 14.29 -24.36
C SER A 152 11.06 14.76 -24.95
N LYS A 153 11.04 15.17 -26.23
CA LYS A 153 9.81 15.51 -26.95
C LYS A 153 8.71 14.44 -26.83
N PRO A 154 8.97 13.13 -27.04
CA PRO A 154 7.93 12.12 -26.91
C PRO A 154 7.36 12.01 -25.49
N LEU A 155 8.18 12.24 -24.46
CA LEU A 155 7.69 12.23 -23.08
C LEU A 155 6.78 13.43 -22.78
N ARG A 156 7.12 14.62 -23.28
CA ARG A 156 6.27 15.82 -23.13
C ARG A 156 4.90 15.63 -23.79
N GLU A 157 4.85 15.01 -24.97
CA GLU A 157 3.59 14.69 -25.64
C GLU A 157 2.76 13.65 -24.87
N ARG A 158 3.40 12.63 -24.29
CA ARG A 158 2.71 11.66 -23.43
C ARG A 158 2.12 12.31 -22.17
N ILE A 159 2.85 13.21 -21.53
CA ILE A 159 2.34 14.00 -20.39
C ILE A 159 1.12 14.82 -20.81
N LYS A 160 1.21 15.52 -21.95
CA LYS A 160 0.11 16.33 -22.47
C LYS A 160 -1.13 15.49 -22.81
N ALA A 161 -0.94 14.33 -23.42
CA ALA A 161 -2.02 13.40 -23.75
C ALA A 161 -2.71 12.87 -22.48
N ALA A 162 -1.94 12.47 -21.45
CA ALA A 162 -2.47 12.01 -20.18
C ALA A 162 -3.29 13.10 -19.46
N LEU A 163 -2.81 14.34 -19.43
CA LEU A 163 -3.54 15.48 -18.86
C LEU A 163 -4.83 15.78 -19.61
N SER A 164 -4.82 15.73 -20.94
CA SER A 164 -6.03 15.92 -21.76
C SER A 164 -7.03 14.78 -21.58
N ALA A 165 -6.57 13.54 -21.42
CA ALA A 165 -7.43 12.41 -21.13
C ALA A 165 -8.08 12.51 -19.75
N SER A 166 -7.34 13.00 -18.74
CA SER A 166 -7.87 13.25 -17.39
C SER A 166 -8.96 14.33 -17.41
N ALA A 167 -8.71 15.47 -18.06
CA ALA A 167 -9.68 16.58 -18.14
C ALA A 167 -10.99 16.18 -18.84
N LYS A 168 -10.94 15.29 -19.84
CA LYS A 168 -12.13 14.77 -20.52
C LYS A 168 -12.97 13.79 -19.69
N ARG A 169 -12.40 13.19 -18.64
CA ARG A 169 -13.09 12.24 -17.76
C ARG A 169 -13.82 12.98 -16.63
N GLU A 170 -13.24 14.04 -16.10
CA GLU A 170 -13.90 14.91 -15.09
C GLU A 170 -15.17 15.55 -15.65
N ALA A 171 -15.14 16.03 -16.91
CA ALA A 171 -16.30 16.62 -17.57
C ALA A 171 -17.46 15.64 -17.90
N ARG A 172 -17.32 14.35 -17.62
CA ARG A 172 -18.39 13.34 -17.79
C ARG A 172 -19.09 12.98 -16.47
N HIS A 173 -18.64 13.55 -15.36
CA HIS A 173 -19.15 13.27 -14.03
C HIS A 173 -19.94 14.43 -13.41
N ASP A 174 -20.12 15.54 -14.15
CA ASP A 174 -21.05 16.65 -13.87
C ASP A 174 -22.32 16.51 -14.72
#